data_AF-A0A0P7YQ38-F1
#
_entry.id   AF-A0A0P7YQ38-F1
#
_cell.length_a   1.000
_cell.length_b   1.000
_cell.length_c   1.000
_cell.angle_alpha   90.00
_cell.angle_beta   90.00
_cell.angle_gamma   90.00
#
_symmetry.space_group_name_H-M   'P 1'
#
loop_
_entity.id
_entity.type
_entity.pdbx_description
1 polymer ?
#
loop_
_entity_poly.entity_id
_entity_poly.type
_entity_poly.pdbx_seq_one_letter_code
_entity_poly.pdbx_strand_id
1 'polypeptide(L)' 'MSFAKMTASTLAIVAVSATSAAARDNVQIAGSSTVLPYATIVAEAFGENFDFPTPVVEGGGS' A
#
# COMPACT_ATOMS: atom_id res chain seq x y z
N MET A 1 -35.13 -22.69 9.28
CA MET A 1 -34.13 -21.60 9.28
C MET A 1 -34.10 -21.00 7.89
N SER A 2 -34.47 -19.72 7.77
CA SER A 2 -34.83 -19.10 6.49
C SER A 2 -33.64 -19.02 5.52
N PHE A 3 -33.79 -19.55 4.31
CA PHE A 3 -32.82 -19.47 3.21
C PHE A 3 -32.33 -18.04 2.96
N ALA A 4 -33.20 -17.04 3.15
CA ALA A 4 -32.86 -15.63 3.04
C ALA A 4 -31.75 -15.18 4.01
N LYS A 5 -31.66 -15.80 5.19
CA LYS A 5 -30.57 -15.53 6.15
C LYS A 5 -29.25 -16.15 5.70
N MET A 6 -29.28 -17.31 5.03
CA MET A 6 -28.06 -17.90 4.48
C MET A 6 -27.52 -17.11 3.28
N THR A 7 -28.38 -16.66 2.36
CA THR A 7 -27.96 -15.83 1.21
C THR A 7 -27.45 -14.46 1.63
N ALA A 8 -28.06 -13.84 2.65
CA ALA A 8 -27.56 -12.58 3.18
C ALA A 8 -26.16 -12.74 3.82
N SER A 9 -25.93 -13.83 4.57
CA SER A 9 -24.64 -14.11 5.18
C SER A 9 -23.54 -14.41 4.16
N THR A 10 -23.83 -15.19 3.10
CA THR A 10 -22.83 -15.46 2.06
C THR A 10 -22.48 -14.21 1.26
N LEU A 11 -23.46 -13.35 0.95
CA LEU A 11 -23.21 -12.09 0.26
C LEU A 11 -22.37 -11.13 1.11
N ALA A 12 -22.61 -11.08 2.43
CA ALA A 12 -21.80 -10.28 3.35
C ALA A 12 -20.34 -10.77 3.43
N ILE A 13 -20.13 -12.10 3.45
CA ILE A 13 -18.78 -12.69 3.46
C ILE A 13 -18.05 -12.40 2.15
N VAL A 14 -18.73 -12.47 1.00
CA VAL A 14 -18.16 -12.14 -0.31
C VAL A 14 -17.83 -10.65 -0.44
N ALA A 15 -18.68 -9.77 0.09
CA ALA A 15 -18.42 -8.33 0.09
C ALA A 15 -17.19 -7.96 0.96
N VAL A 16 -17.02 -8.65 2.10
CA VAL A 16 -15.83 -8.49 2.95
C VAL A 16 -14.59 -9.12 2.33
N SER A 17 -14.68 -10.26 1.64
CA SER A 17 -13.53 -10.87 0.99
C SER A 17 -13.11 -10.15 -0.29
N ALA A 18 -14.01 -9.43 -0.97
CA ALA A 18 -13.65 -8.57 -2.12
C ALA A 18 -12.75 -7.38 -1.73
N THR A 19 -12.65 -7.05 -0.43
CA THR A 19 -11.71 -6.04 0.09
C THR A 19 -10.37 -6.63 0.52
N SER A 20 -10.11 -7.92 0.26
CA SER A 20 -8.84 -8.54 0.62
C SER A 20 -7.68 -7.91 -0.16
N ALA A 21 -7.05 -6.93 0.49
CA ALA A 21 -5.68 -6.51 0.32
C ALA A 21 -5.25 -6.19 -1.13
N ALA A 22 -5.73 -5.05 -1.65
CA ALA A 22 -4.84 -4.22 -2.46
C ALA A 22 -3.87 -3.49 -1.51
N ALA A 23 -3.01 -4.26 -0.82
CA ALA A 23 -1.80 -3.69 -0.26
C ALA A 23 -1.03 -3.18 -1.46
N ARG A 24 -1.02 -1.86 -1.64
CA ARG A 24 -0.17 -1.23 -2.65
C ARG A 24 1.24 -1.68 -2.33
N ASP A 25 1.94 -2.29 -3.28
CA ASP A 25 3.35 -2.70 -3.14
C ASP A 25 4.27 -1.47 -3.10
N ASN A 26 3.95 -0.49 -2.25
CA ASN A 26 4.75 0.70 -2.03
C ASN A 26 5.67 0.40 -0.85
N VAL A 27 6.98 0.36 -1.13
CA VAL A 27 8.00 0.27 -0.10
C VAL A 27 8.04 1.62 0.64
N GLN A 28 7.79 1.61 1.95
CA GLN A 28 7.90 2.78 2.82
C GLN A 28 9.24 2.76 3.54
N ILE A 29 9.97 3.88 3.48
CA ILE A 29 11.33 4.01 3.99
C ILE A 29 11.38 5.25 4.88
N ALA A 30 11.64 5.07 6.18
CA ALA A 30 11.92 6.17 7.11
C ALA A 30 13.43 6.25 7.37
N GLY A 31 14.03 7.42 7.21
CA GLY A 31 15.49 7.60 7.29
C GLY A 31 15.93 8.94 7.89
N SER A 32 17.23 9.25 7.80
CA SER A 32 17.75 10.52 8.34
C SER A 32 17.15 11.72 7.60
N SER A 33 16.68 12.71 8.37
CA SER A 33 16.09 13.93 7.83
C SER A 33 17.11 14.80 7.08
N THR A 34 18.42 14.60 7.29
CA THR A 34 19.47 15.36 6.58
C THR A 34 19.68 14.88 5.15
N VAL A 35 19.36 13.61 4.86
CA VAL A 35 19.48 13.01 3.53
C VAL A 35 18.15 12.89 2.80
N LEU A 36 17.05 13.32 3.43
CA LEU A 36 15.70 13.25 2.86
C LEU A 36 15.61 13.86 1.45
N PRO A 37 16.16 15.07 1.16
CA PRO A 37 16.06 15.65 -0.18
C PRO A 37 16.71 14.78 -1.25
N TYR A 38 17.84 14.16 -0.93
CA TYR A 38 18.54 13.26 -1.85
C TYR A 38 17.80 11.93 -2.03
N ALA A 39 17.30 11.36 -0.93
CA ALA A 39 16.57 10.10 -0.96
C ALA A 39 15.26 10.20 -1.76
N THR A 40 14.58 11.36 -1.73
CA THR A 40 13.42 11.63 -2.59
C THR A 40 13.77 11.62 -4.07
N ILE A 41 14.88 12.27 -4.48
CA ILE A 41 15.31 12.29 -5.89
C ILE A 41 15.61 10.87 -6.40
N VAL A 42 16.26 10.05 -5.58
CA VAL A 42 16.57 8.65 -5.93
C VAL A 42 15.29 7.81 -6.04
N ALA A 43 14.32 8.03 -5.15
CA ALA A 43 13.04 7.35 -5.20
C ALA A 43 12.28 7.68 -6.49
N GLU A 44 12.20 8.97 -6.86
CA GLU A 44 11.58 9.42 -8.10
C GLU A 44 12.28 8.82 -9.32
N ALA A 45 13.61 8.89 -9.39
CA ALA A 45 14.38 8.29 -10.48
C ALA A 45 14.15 6.78 -10.57
N PHE A 46 14.02 6.07 -9.45
CA PHE A 46 13.69 4.65 -9.45
C PHE A 46 12.30 4.38 -10.06
N GLY A 47 11.29 5.16 -9.68
CA GLY A 47 9.95 5.03 -10.29
C GLY A 47 9.89 5.39 -11.78
N GLU A 48 10.75 6.30 -12.25
CA GLU A 48 10.82 6.66 -13.67
C GLU A 48 11.58 5.65 -14.53
N ASN A 49 12.56 4.95 -13.96
CA ASN A 49 13.46 4.07 -14.72
C ASN A 49 13.11 2.58 -14.63
N PHE A 50 12.18 2.18 -13.75
CA PHE A 50 11.79 0.79 -13.54
C PHE A 50 10.27 0.62 -13.54
N ASP A 51 9.79 -0.59 -13.82
CA ASP A 51 8.36 -0.93 -13.80
C ASP A 51 7.80 -1.12 -12.37
N PHE A 52 8.48 -0.58 -11.36
CA PHE A 52 8.09 -0.65 -9.95
C PHE A 52 7.53 0.70 -9.49
N PRO A 53 6.56 0.69 -8.54
CA PRO A 53 6.07 1.92 -7.97
C PRO A 53 7.16 2.70 -7.23
N THR A 54 7.11 4.03 -7.33
CA THR A 54 7.99 4.94 -6.59
C THR A 54 7.89 4.67 -5.08
N PRO A 55 9.01 4.37 -4.40
CA PRO A 55 9.00 4.15 -2.95
C PRO A 55 8.69 5.44 -2.20
N VAL A 56 7.99 5.32 -1.07
CA VAL A 56 7.65 6.46 -0.20
C VAL A 56 8.79 6.68 0.78
N VAL A 57 9.39 7.87 0.74
CA VAL A 57 10.53 8.24 1.61
C VAL A 57 10.07 9.27 2.64
N GLU A 58 10.27 8.97 3.92
CA GLU A 58 9.92 9.83 5.04
C GLU A 58 11.13 10.12 5.94
N GLY A 59 11.14 11.30 6.56
CA GLY A 59 12.15 11.68 7.55
C GLY A 59 11.79 11.13 8.94
N GLY A 60 12.65 10.28 9.50
CA GLY A 60 12.50 9.67 10.83
C GLY A 60 13.36 10.31 11.93
N GLY A 61 14.25 11.25 11.58
CA GLY A 61 15.18 11.88 12.52
C GLY A 61 16.38 10.99 12.87
N SER A 62 17.59 11.53 12.69
CA SER A 62 18.87 10.93 13.08
C SER A 62 19.85 12.02 13.52
#